data_AF-K8E1Z7-F1
#
_entry.id   AF-K8E1Z7-F1
#
_cell.length_a   1.000
_cell.length_b   1.000
_cell.length_c   1.000
_cell.angle_alpha   90.00
_cell.angle_beta   90.00
_cell.angle_gamma   90.00
#
_symmetry.space_group_name_H-M   'P 1'
#
loop_
_entity.id
_entity.type
_entity.pdbx_description
1 polymer ?
#
loop_
_entity_poly.entity_id
_entity_poly.type
_entity_poly.pdbx_seq_one_letter_code
_entity_poly.pdbx_strand_id
1 'polypeptide(L)' 'MFAKSFADVNIGEPLVYVNSLVNVGVAVNQDSFSRLYHIGTGTAWTIQLRKAPKVIFE' A
#
# COMPACT_ATOMS: atom_id res chain seq x y z
N MET A 1 -1.44 1.94 5.28
CA MET A 1 -0.33 2.61 6.00
C MET A 1 0.90 2.64 5.11
N PHE A 2 1.82 3.60 5.25
CA PHE A 2 3.12 3.52 4.56
C PHE A 2 4.06 2.61 5.35
N ALA A 3 4.69 1.65 4.67
CA ALA A 3 5.67 0.73 5.24
C ALA A 3 6.91 0.68 4.33
N LYS A 4 8.09 0.48 4.91
CA LYS A 4 9.33 0.36 4.14
C LYS A 4 9.45 -1.03 3.51
N SER A 5 8.92 -2.05 4.18
CA SER A 5 8.91 -3.41 3.70
C SER A 5 7.69 -4.19 4.19
N PHE A 6 7.49 -5.38 3.62
CA PHE A 6 6.47 -6.33 4.09
C PHE A 6 6.70 -6.82 5.52
N ALA A 7 7.92 -6.69 6.05
CA ALA A 7 8.21 -7.07 7.44
C ALA A 7 7.69 -6.05 8.47
N ASP A 8 7.29 -4.84 8.04
CA ASP A 8 6.83 -3.79 8.94
C ASP A 8 5.32 -3.88 9.25
N VAL A 9 4.61 -4.86 8.67
CA VAL A 9 3.15 -5.06 8.83
C VAL A 9 2.84 -6.55 9.02
N ASN A 10 1.72 -6.86 9.66
CA ASN A 10 1.33 -8.26 9.89
C ASN A 10 0.92 -8.95 8.58
N ILE A 11 0.95 -10.28 8.56
CA ILE A 11 0.40 -11.08 7.46
C ILE A 11 -1.09 -10.72 7.27
N GLY A 12 -1.51 -10.50 6.03
CA GLY A 12 -2.87 -10.10 5.69
C GLY A 12 -3.17 -8.59 5.82
N GLU A 13 -2.25 -7.79 6.36
CA GLU A 13 -2.46 -6.34 6.45
C GLU A 13 -2.10 -5.62 5.14
N PRO A 14 -2.87 -4.60 4.75
CA PRO A 14 -2.58 -3.80 3.57
C PRO A 14 -1.50 -2.74 3.84
N LEU A 15 -0.61 -2.55 2.87
CA LEU A 15 0.47 -1.56 2.92
C LEU A 15 0.62 -0.78 1.61
N VAL A 16 1.11 0.44 1.74
CA VAL A 16 1.65 1.27 0.66
C VAL A 16 3.16 1.31 0.84
N TYR A 17 3.92 1.07 -0.23
CA TYR A 17 5.39 1.01 -0.18
C TYR A 17 6.02 1.53 -1.47
N VAL A 18 7.33 1.75 -1.46
CA VAL A 18 8.12 2.03 -2.67
C VAL A 18 8.75 0.72 -3.14
N ASN A 19 8.46 0.29 -4.37
CA ASN A 19 9.00 -0.96 -4.90
C ASN A 19 10.42 -0.81 -5.47
N SER A 20 11.00 -1.91 -5.95
CA SER A 20 12.36 -1.94 -6.51
C SER A 20 12.55 -1.07 -7.76
N LEU A 21 11.46 -0.64 -8.40
CA LEU A 21 11.47 0.27 -9.55
C LEU A 21 11.23 1.74 -9.13
N VAL A 22 11.26 2.03 -7.82
CA VAL A 22 11.03 3.38 -7.27
C VAL A 22 9.61 3.90 -7.55
N ASN A 23 8.65 2.99 -7.72
CA ASN A 23 7.24 3.32 -7.90
C ASN A 23 6.47 3.10 -6.60
N VAL A 24 5.39 3.87 -6.41
CA VAL A 24 4.43 3.60 -5.33
C VAL A 24 3.63 2.33 -5.66
N GLY A 25 3.64 1.38 -4.74
CA GLY A 25 2.83 0.17 -4.80
C GLY A 25 1.83 0.08 -3.66
N VAL A 26 0.71 -0.60 -3.92
CA VAL A 26 -0.25 -1.05 -2.90
C VAL A 26 -0.24 -2.58 -2.89
N ALA A 27 -0.22 -3.16 -1.69
CA ALA A 27 -0.14 -4.61 -1.53
C ALA A 27 -0.87 -5.07 -0.26
N VAL A 28 -1.04 -6.38 -0.12
CA VAL A 28 -1.36 -7.06 1.14
C VAL A 28 -0.19 -7.98 1.48
N ASN A 29 0.24 -7.99 2.73
CA ASN A 29 1.36 -8.85 3.12
C ASN A 29 0.98 -10.33 2.99
N GLN A 30 1.71 -11.06 2.13
CA GLN A 30 1.47 -12.46 1.77
C GLN A 30 0.07 -12.75 1.19
N ASP A 31 -0.58 -11.78 0.53
CA ASP A 31 -1.79 -12.00 -0.28
C ASP A 31 -1.81 -11.08 -1.52
N SER A 32 -2.81 -11.24 -2.38
CA SER A 32 -3.01 -10.47 -3.60
C SER A 32 -3.99 -9.32 -3.38
N PHE A 33 -3.48 -8.09 -3.35
CA PHE A 33 -4.31 -6.87 -3.25
C PHE A 33 -5.29 -6.75 -4.43
N SER A 34 -4.83 -6.98 -5.67
CA SER A 34 -5.69 -6.86 -6.86
C SER A 34 -6.82 -7.88 -6.86
N ARG A 35 -6.57 -9.11 -6.39
CA ARG A 35 -7.60 -10.14 -6.25
C ARG A 35 -8.62 -9.79 -5.17
N LEU A 36 -8.17 -9.38 -3.98
CA LEU A 36 -9.05 -9.05 -2.85
C LEU A 36 -9.98 -7.87 -3.14
N TYR A 37 -9.47 -6.86 -3.87
CA TYR A 37 -10.21 -5.64 -4.19
C TYR A 37 -10.70 -5.57 -5.64
N HIS A 38 -10.61 -6.66 -6.40
CA HIS A 38 -11.08 -6.77 -7.80
C HIS A 38 -10.52 -5.66 -8.71
N ILE A 39 -9.25 -5.28 -8.52
CA ILE A 39 -8.59 -4.23 -9.29
C ILE A 39 -7.96 -4.83 -10.55
N GLY A 40 -8.44 -4.37 -11.71
CA GLY A 40 -7.86 -4.69 -13.02
C GLY A 40 -6.70 -3.76 -13.42
N THR A 41 -6.06 -4.07 -14.54
CA THR A 41 -5.03 -3.20 -15.13
C THR A 41 -5.66 -2.06 -15.96
N GLY A 42 -4.95 -0.94 -16.10
CA GLY A 42 -5.34 0.16 -16.98
C GLY A 42 -5.54 1.48 -16.23
N THR A 43 -5.97 2.51 -16.96
CA THR A 43 -6.10 3.89 -16.45
C THR A 43 -7.51 4.23 -15.95
N ALA A 44 -8.39 3.24 -15.83
CA ALA A 44 -9.77 3.41 -15.37
C ALA A 44 -9.89 3.72 -13.86
N TRP A 45 -8.78 3.62 -13.11
CA TRP A 45 -8.73 3.91 -11.69
C TRP A 45 -7.53 4.79 -11.36
N THR A 46 -7.61 5.48 -10.22
CA THR A 46 -6.56 6.38 -9.72
C THR A 46 -6.34 6.16 -8.22
N ILE A 47 -5.12 6.42 -7.75
CA ILE A 47 -4.79 6.43 -6.32
C ILE A 47 -4.53 7.88 -5.91
N GLN A 48 -5.16 8.30 -4.81
CA GLN A 48 -4.93 9.61 -4.20
C GLN A 48 -4.14 9.44 -2.91
N LEU A 49 -3.00 10.12 -2.83
CA LEU A 49 -2.15 10.12 -1.64
C LEU A 49 -2.26 11.48 -0.95
N ARG A 50 -2.36 11.45 0.38
CA ARG A 50 -2.33 12.65 1.22
C ARG A 50 -1.32 12.47 2.33
N LYS A 51 -0.74 13.57 2.80
CA LYS A 51 0.07 13.57 4.01
C LYS A 51 -0.81 13.12 5.18
N ALA A 52 -0.32 12.15 5.95
CA ALA A 52 -0.99 11.76 7.18
C ALA A 52 -1.04 12.99 8.13
N PRO A 53 -2.12 13.14 8.93
CA PRO A 53 -2.12 14.11 10.01
C PRO A 53 -0.87 13.91 10.88
N LYS A 54 -0.30 15.01 11.37
CA LYS A 54 0.83 14.94 12.29
C LYS A 54 0.30 14.36 13.60
N VAL A 55 0.54 13.06 13.84
CA VAL A 55 0.21 12.43 15.12
C VAL A 55 1.27 12.88 16.11
N ILE A 56 0.88 13.74 17.05
CA ILE A 56 1.71 14.09 18.20
C ILE A 56 1.42 13.01 19.24
N PHE A 57 2.38 12.12 19.47
CA PHE A 57 2.37 11.25 20.63
C PHE A 57 2.91 12.08 21.80
N GLU A 58 2.11 12.27 22.84
CA GLU A 58 2.59 12.68 24.17
C GLU A 58 3.30 11.51 24.86
#